data_AF-A0A7W1UJJ6-F1
#
_entry.id   AF-A0A7W1UJJ6-F1
#
_cell.length_a   1.000
_cell.length_b   1.000
_cell.length_c   1.000
_cell.angle_alpha   90.00
_cell.angle_beta   90.00
_cell.angle_gamma   90.00
#
_symmetry.space_group_name_H-M   'P 1'
#
loop_
_entity.id
_entity.type
_entity.pdbx_description
1 polymer ?
#
loop_
_entity_poly.entity_id
_entity_poly.type
_entity_poly.pdbx_seq_one_letter_code
_entity_poly.pdbx_strand_id
1 'polypeptide(L)'
;MSDFVQRSSIVRRIWGDGDTILLVFAGGAAEFALNRAVDWLFFTGELPRDPIGRLFSTAAFAQDIVFADQETAQRTLNRIRAIHQTVEQQRGGRIPDWAHRDVLYMLIDYSERAHALLHRALTGAEREELY
;
A
#
# COMPACT_ATOMS: atom_id res chain seq x y z
N MET A 1 14.94 -19.47 -6.34
CA MET A 1 13.78 -18.60 -6.63
C MET A 1 14.26 -17.16 -6.53
N SER A 2 13.93 -16.31 -7.49
CA SER A 2 14.28 -14.88 -7.44
C SER A 2 13.31 -14.14 -6.53
N ASP A 3 13.87 -13.22 -5.73
CA ASP A 3 13.06 -12.31 -4.93
C ASP A 3 12.20 -11.41 -5.84
N PHE A 4 10.99 -11.07 -5.41
CA PHE A 4 10.09 -10.18 -6.16
C PHE A 4 10.66 -8.76 -6.23
N VAL A 5 11.07 -8.23 -5.08
CA VAL A 5 11.84 -6.99 -4.95
C VAL A 5 13.27 -7.34 -4.55
N GLN A 6 14.26 -6.67 -5.13
CA GLN A 6 15.68 -6.91 -4.81
C GLN A 6 15.97 -6.68 -3.32
N ARG A 7 16.85 -7.50 -2.72
CA ARG A 7 17.12 -7.45 -1.26
C ARG A 7 17.67 -6.10 -0.76
N SER A 8 18.44 -5.43 -1.60
CA SER A 8 19.03 -4.12 -1.30
C SER A 8 18.10 -2.94 -1.57
N SER A 9 16.87 -3.22 -2.03
CA SER A 9 15.90 -2.21 -2.45
C SER A 9 15.53 -1.24 -1.35
N ILE A 10 15.37 0.03 -1.71
CA ILE A 10 14.78 1.02 -0.79
C ILE A 10 13.35 0.64 -0.40
N VAL A 11 12.59 0.00 -1.29
CA VAL A 11 11.21 -0.43 -1.02
C VAL A 11 11.20 -1.43 0.13
N ARG A 12 12.13 -2.40 0.13
CA ARG A 12 12.32 -3.33 1.27
C ARG A 12 12.73 -2.61 2.54
N ARG A 13 13.55 -1.56 2.46
CA ARG A 13 13.95 -0.80 3.66
C ARG A 13 12.76 -0.06 4.27
N ILE A 14 11.97 0.63 3.44
CA ILE A 14 10.79 1.40 3.89
C ILE A 14 9.73 0.47 4.48
N TRP A 15 9.34 -0.59 3.74
CA TRP A 15 8.26 -1.48 4.15
C TRP A 15 8.70 -2.59 5.13
N GLY A 16 9.99 -2.61 5.49
CA GLY A 16 10.54 -3.45 6.56
C GLY A 16 10.73 -2.74 7.89
N ASP A 17 10.55 -1.41 7.91
CA ASP A 17 10.76 -0.57 9.09
C ASP A 17 9.41 -0.18 9.70
N GLY A 18 9.18 -0.61 10.94
CA GLY A 18 7.91 -0.40 11.63
C GLY A 18 7.59 1.08 11.86
N ASP A 19 8.61 1.88 12.19
CA ASP A 19 8.45 3.32 12.46
C ASP A 19 8.08 4.07 11.16
N THR A 20 8.74 3.73 10.05
CA THR A 20 8.42 4.27 8.72
C THR A 20 7.00 3.88 8.31
N ILE A 21 6.62 2.62 8.46
CA ILE A 21 5.25 2.16 8.16
C ILE A 21 4.22 2.94 8.98
N LEU A 22 4.42 3.08 10.29
CA LEU A 22 3.51 3.83 11.16
C LEU A 22 3.38 5.29 10.70
N LEU A 23 4.49 5.92 10.31
CA LEU A 23 4.48 7.30 9.85
C LEU A 23 3.80 7.46 8.48
N VAL A 24 3.97 6.50 7.56
CA VAL A 24 3.25 6.47 6.27
C VAL A 24 1.75 6.50 6.51
N PHE A 25 1.25 5.63 7.39
CA PHE A 25 -0.18 5.56 7.65
C PHE A 25 -0.70 6.71 8.50
N ALA A 26 0.08 7.21 9.46
CA ALA A 26 -0.29 8.39 10.23
C ALA A 26 -0.41 9.63 9.33
N GLY A 27 0.53 9.83 8.40
CA GLY A 27 0.46 10.90 7.40
C GLY A 27 -0.71 10.74 6.45
N GLY A 28 -0.91 9.52 5.92
CA GLY A 28 -1.98 9.22 4.97
C GLY A 28 -3.39 9.19 5.58
N ALA A 29 -3.55 9.09 6.90
CA ALA A 29 -4.85 8.92 7.53
C ALA A 29 -5.85 10.06 7.22
N ALA A 30 -5.39 11.31 7.26
CA ALA A 30 -6.22 12.47 6.96
C ALA A 30 -6.61 12.52 5.47
N GLU A 31 -5.68 12.20 4.59
CA GLU A 31 -5.91 12.16 3.14
C GLU A 31 -6.84 11.01 2.77
N PHE A 32 -6.67 9.83 3.35
CA PHE A 32 -7.58 8.69 3.20
C PHE A 32 -9.01 9.04 3.60
N ALA A 33 -9.21 9.79 4.69
CA ALA A 33 -10.53 10.19 5.15
C ALA A 33 -11.24 11.17 4.20
N LEU A 34 -10.48 11.94 3.41
CA LEU A 34 -11.01 12.97 2.52
C LEU A 34 -10.97 12.58 1.03
N ASN A 35 -10.31 11.47 0.69
CA ASN A 35 -10.12 11.04 -0.68
C ASN A 35 -11.38 10.33 -1.21
N ARG A 36 -12.10 10.99 -2.13
CA ARG A 36 -13.29 10.40 -2.77
C ARG A 36 -12.99 9.14 -3.61
N ALA A 37 -11.75 8.96 -4.04
CA ALA A 37 -11.31 7.77 -4.76
C ALA A 37 -11.41 6.48 -3.93
N VAL A 38 -11.50 6.60 -2.60
CA VAL A 38 -11.52 5.46 -1.68
C VAL A 38 -12.88 5.14 -1.08
N ASP A 39 -13.96 5.69 -1.64
CA ASP A 39 -15.34 5.43 -1.19
C ASP A 39 -15.66 3.93 -1.03
N TRP A 40 -15.11 3.11 -1.92
CA TRP A 40 -15.22 1.66 -1.94
C TRP A 40 -14.59 0.96 -0.72
N LEU A 41 -13.63 1.57 -0.04
CA LEU A 41 -13.09 1.03 1.22
C LEU A 41 -14.12 1.08 2.35
N PHE A 42 -15.09 2.00 2.27
CA PHE A 42 -16.15 2.14 3.26
C PHE A 42 -17.37 1.27 2.96
N PHE A 43 -17.50 0.74 1.74
CA PHE A 43 -18.69 0.01 1.28
C PHE A 43 -19.07 -1.18 2.17
N THR A 44 -18.08 -2.01 2.55
CA THR A 44 -18.32 -3.19 3.40
C THR A 44 -18.48 -2.86 4.89
N GLY A 45 -18.24 -1.60 5.27
CA GLY A 45 -18.17 -1.16 6.66
C GLY A 45 -16.96 -1.70 7.44
N GLU A 46 -16.03 -2.42 6.79
CA GLU A 46 -14.82 -2.96 7.43
C GLU A 46 -13.90 -1.84 7.93
N LEU A 47 -13.64 -0.82 7.10
CA LEU A 47 -12.79 0.32 7.47
C LEU A 47 -13.30 1.14 8.65
N PRO A 48 -14.56 1.60 8.69
CA PRO A 48 -15.06 2.35 9.85
C PRO A 48 -15.19 1.48 11.12
N ARG A 49 -15.35 0.15 10.98
CA ARG A 49 -15.47 -0.76 12.12
C ARG A 49 -14.13 -1.05 12.78
N ASP A 50 -13.06 -1.20 12.00
CA ASP A 50 -11.71 -1.45 12.49
C ASP A 50 -10.64 -0.76 11.63
N PRO A 51 -10.48 0.57 11.74
CA PRO A 51 -9.55 1.32 10.91
C PRO A 51 -8.09 0.94 11.16
N ILE A 52 -7.74 0.57 12.39
CA ILE A 52 -6.38 0.16 12.78
C ILE A 52 -6.08 -1.24 12.23
N GLY A 53 -6.99 -2.21 12.36
CA GLY A 53 -6.79 -3.54 11.77
C GLY A 53 -6.71 -3.49 10.25
N ARG A 54 -7.43 -2.58 9.60
CA ARG A 54 -7.35 -2.35 8.15
C ARG A 54 -6.02 -1.77 7.71
N LEU A 55 -5.47 -0.82 8.47
CA LEU A 55 -4.11 -0.31 8.30
C LEU A 55 -3.09 -1.45 8.34
N PHE A 56 -3.11 -2.26 9.40
CA PHE A 56 -2.17 -3.39 9.53
C PHE A 56 -2.36 -4.45 8.46
N SER A 57 -3.60 -4.68 7.99
CA SER A 57 -3.85 -5.59 6.87
C SER A 57 -3.22 -5.09 5.57
N THR A 58 -3.30 -3.78 5.29
CA THR A 58 -2.60 -3.18 4.14
C THR A 58 -1.08 -3.30 4.29
N ALA A 59 -0.54 -3.04 5.48
CA ALA A 59 0.88 -3.21 5.76
C ALA A 59 1.35 -4.66 5.52
N ALA A 60 0.56 -5.63 6.00
CA ALA A 60 0.85 -7.06 5.81
C ALA A 60 0.82 -7.45 4.33
N PHE A 61 -0.17 -6.99 3.55
CA PHE A 61 -0.19 -7.22 2.10
C PHE A 61 1.04 -6.65 1.40
N ALA A 62 1.50 -5.45 1.78
CA ALA A 62 2.72 -4.88 1.23
C ALA A 62 3.94 -5.74 1.58
N GLN A 63 4.06 -6.21 2.82
CA GLN A 63 5.16 -7.08 3.25
C GLN A 63 5.14 -8.44 2.53
N ASP A 64 3.96 -9.06 2.36
CA ASP A 64 3.74 -10.31 1.63
C ASP A 64 4.08 -10.22 0.12
N ILE A 65 4.26 -9.01 -0.40
CA ILE A 65 4.72 -8.75 -1.77
C ILE A 65 6.21 -8.41 -1.76
N VAL A 66 6.61 -7.42 -0.97
CA VAL A 66 7.95 -6.82 -0.98
C VAL A 66 9.03 -7.80 -0.52
N PHE A 67 8.72 -8.69 0.43
CA PHE A 67 9.69 -9.65 0.98
C PHE A 67 9.61 -11.05 0.36
N ALA A 68 8.66 -11.28 -0.53
CA ALA A 68 8.38 -12.57 -1.12
C ALA A 68 9.24 -12.88 -2.37
N ASP A 69 9.23 -14.14 -2.78
CA ASP A 69 9.62 -14.53 -4.14
C ASP A 69 8.55 -14.12 -5.17
N GLN A 70 8.93 -14.19 -6.45
CA GLN A 70 8.06 -13.82 -7.57
C GLN A 70 6.69 -14.53 -7.57
N GLU A 71 6.67 -15.83 -7.30
CA GLU A 71 5.42 -16.63 -7.34
C GLU A 71 4.49 -16.24 -6.19
N THR A 72 5.03 -16.07 -5.00
CA THR A 72 4.30 -15.72 -3.79
C THR A 72 3.76 -14.29 -3.88
N ALA A 73 4.56 -13.33 -4.34
CA ALA A 73 4.10 -11.97 -4.60
C ALA A 73 2.95 -11.95 -5.63
N GLN A 74 3.06 -12.72 -6.72
CA GLN A 74 2.00 -12.80 -7.73
C GLN A 74 0.70 -13.40 -7.16
N ARG A 75 0.80 -14.42 -6.30
CA ARG A 75 -0.36 -14.98 -5.58
C ARG A 75 -1.01 -13.95 -4.65
N THR A 76 -0.22 -13.16 -3.93
CA THR A 76 -0.72 -12.08 -3.07
C THR A 76 -1.44 -11.00 -3.89
N LEU A 77 -0.87 -10.57 -5.01
CA LEU A 77 -1.52 -9.61 -5.92
C LEU A 77 -2.85 -10.13 -6.48
N ASN A 78 -2.91 -11.42 -6.83
CA ASN A 78 -4.15 -12.06 -7.27
C ASN A 78 -5.21 -12.09 -6.16
N ARG A 79 -4.80 -12.32 -4.91
CA ARG A 79 -5.71 -12.27 -3.75
C ARG A 79 -6.27 -10.86 -3.53
N ILE A 80 -5.44 -9.83 -3.61
CA ILE A 80 -5.88 -8.42 -3.53
C ILE A 80 -6.90 -8.12 -4.64
N ARG A 81 -6.60 -8.53 -5.88
CA ARG A 81 -7.52 -8.38 -7.01
C ARG A 81 -8.86 -9.06 -6.76
N ALA A 82 -8.88 -10.28 -6.23
CA ALA A 82 -10.12 -10.99 -5.90
C ALA A 82 -10.95 -10.30 -4.81
N ILE A 83 -10.30 -9.70 -3.81
CA ILE A 83 -10.96 -8.88 -2.79
C ILE A 83 -11.63 -7.67 -3.43
N HIS A 84 -10.92 -6.93 -4.30
CA HIS A 84 -11.50 -5.80 -5.02
C HIS A 84 -12.68 -6.22 -5.90
N GLN A 85 -12.55 -7.31 -6.66
CA GLN A 85 -13.64 -7.85 -7.49
C GLN A 85 -14.88 -8.22 -6.66
N THR A 86 -14.69 -8.73 -5.44
CA THR A 86 -15.80 -9.03 -4.54
C THR A 86 -16.54 -7.75 -4.12
N VAL A 87 -15.80 -6.69 -3.79
CA VAL A 87 -16.38 -5.37 -3.49
C VAL A 87 -17.12 -4.81 -4.70
N GLU A 88 -16.55 -4.90 -5.90
CA GLU A 88 -17.17 -4.46 -7.16
C GLU A 88 -18.48 -5.17 -7.46
N GLN A 89 -18.51 -6.49 -7.25
CA GLN A 89 -19.71 -7.31 -7.44
C GLN A 89 -20.80 -6.93 -6.45
N GLN A 90 -20.46 -6.80 -5.15
CA GLN A 90 -21.43 -6.47 -4.11
C GLN A 90 -22.01 -5.05 -4.28
N ARG A 91 -21.19 -4.09 -4.72
CA ARG A 91 -21.62 -2.70 -4.95
C ARG A 91 -22.33 -2.48 -6.29
N GLY A 92 -22.32 -3.47 -7.19
CA GLY A 92 -22.90 -3.37 -8.52
C GLY A 92 -22.16 -2.43 -9.48
N GLY A 93 -20.85 -2.22 -9.29
CA GLY A 93 -20.07 -1.29 -10.11
C GLY A 93 -18.56 -1.49 -9.96
N ARG A 94 -17.79 -1.08 -10.96
CA ARG A 94 -16.32 -1.23 -10.97
C ARG A 94 -15.61 -0.13 -10.19
N ILE A 95 -14.51 -0.47 -9.53
CA ILE A 95 -13.53 0.47 -9.03
C ILE A 95 -12.70 0.89 -10.25
N PRO A 96 -12.67 2.18 -10.61
CA PRO A 96 -11.93 2.61 -11.78
C PRO A 96 -10.42 2.55 -11.54
N ASP A 97 -9.64 2.28 -12.58
CA ASP A 97 -8.18 2.13 -12.47
C ASP A 97 -7.48 3.35 -11.84
N TRP A 98 -8.00 4.56 -12.08
CA TRP A 98 -7.46 5.78 -11.49
C TRP A 98 -7.58 5.79 -9.96
N ALA A 99 -8.63 5.19 -9.39
CA ALA A 99 -8.80 5.13 -7.94
C ALA A 99 -7.75 4.23 -7.27
N HIS A 100 -7.34 3.15 -7.94
CA HIS A 100 -6.22 2.33 -7.48
C HIS A 100 -4.89 3.10 -7.54
N ARG A 101 -4.68 3.87 -8.61
CA ARG A 101 -3.46 4.68 -8.77
C ARG A 101 -3.39 5.81 -7.75
N ASP A 102 -4.50 6.47 -7.45
CA ASP A 102 -4.53 7.54 -6.44
C ASP A 102 -4.06 7.03 -5.07
N VAL A 103 -4.53 5.85 -4.65
CA VAL A 103 -4.06 5.21 -3.40
C VAL A 103 -2.59 4.84 -3.50
N LEU A 104 -2.15 4.28 -4.61
CA LEU A 104 -0.74 3.91 -4.81
C LEU A 104 0.19 5.12 -4.76
N TYR A 105 -0.15 6.21 -5.46
CA TYR A 105 0.64 7.43 -5.49
C TYR A 105 0.71 8.09 -4.11
N MET A 106 -0.40 8.09 -3.37
CA MET A 106 -0.40 8.54 -1.98
C MET A 106 0.54 7.70 -1.11
N LEU A 107 0.50 6.36 -1.22
CA LEU A 107 1.41 5.49 -0.46
C LEU A 107 2.88 5.71 -0.83
N ILE A 108 3.18 5.96 -2.11
CA ILE A 108 4.52 6.29 -2.60
C ILE A 108 5.00 7.64 -2.02
N ASP A 109 4.17 8.69 -2.10
CA ASP A 109 4.51 10.02 -1.57
C ASP A 109 4.75 9.98 -0.06
N TYR A 110 3.87 9.34 0.72
CA TYR A 110 4.09 9.19 2.16
C TYR A 110 5.27 8.29 2.49
N SER A 111 5.57 7.27 1.67
CA SER A 111 6.78 6.44 1.85
C SER A 111 8.05 7.26 1.73
N GLU A 112 8.14 8.11 0.69
CA GLU A 112 9.27 9.01 0.49
C GLU A 112 9.40 10.00 1.66
N ARG A 113 8.29 10.65 2.06
CA ARG A 113 8.28 11.63 3.16
C ARG A 113 8.63 11.01 4.50
N ALA A 114 8.08 9.84 4.81
CA ALA A 114 8.33 9.14 6.06
C ALA A 114 9.81 8.74 6.17
N HIS A 115 10.36 8.16 5.10
CA HIS A 115 11.77 7.82 5.06
C HIS A 115 12.67 9.06 5.20
N ALA A 116 12.33 10.15 4.52
CA ALA A 116 13.07 11.40 4.62
C ALA A 116 13.05 12.00 6.02
N LEU A 117 11.93 11.88 6.74
CA LEU A 117 11.77 12.41 8.08
C LEU A 117 12.53 11.59 9.13
N LEU A 118 12.46 10.26 9.06
CA LEU A 118 13.08 9.36 10.05
C LEU A 118 14.55 9.08 9.79
N HIS A 119 14.99 9.21 8.53
CA HIS A 119 16.33 8.85 8.11
C HIS A 119 16.99 9.97 7.30
N ARG A 120 16.89 9.89 5.98
CA ARG A 120 17.48 10.85 5.03
C ARG A 120 16.63 10.89 3.77
N ALA A 121 16.78 11.95 2.99
CA ALA A 121 16.18 12.01 1.66
C ALA A 121 16.65 10.83 0.79
N LEU A 122 15.76 10.37 -0.09
CA LEU A 122 16.08 9.36 -1.10
C LEU A 122 17.06 9.93 -2.13
N THR A 123 17.99 9.10 -2.57
CA THR A 123 18.81 9.39 -3.76
C THR A 123 17.94 9.32 -5.02
N GLY A 124 18.41 9.88 -6.14
CA GLY A 124 17.69 9.80 -7.42
C GLY A 124 17.37 8.36 -7.83
N ALA A 125 18.35 7.45 -7.69
CA ALA A 125 18.17 6.03 -8.00
C ALA A 125 17.16 5.34 -7.06
N GLU A 126 17.15 5.69 -5.77
CA GLU A 126 16.15 5.15 -4.83
C GLU A 126 14.74 5.68 -5.13
N ARG A 127 14.61 6.93 -5.60
CA ARG A 127 13.30 7.45 -6.06
C ARG A 127 12.82 6.73 -7.30
N GLU A 128 13.70 6.49 -8.27
CA GLU A 128 13.39 5.70 -9.48
C GLU A 128 13.00 4.26 -9.15
N GLU A 129 13.58 3.68 -8.10
CA GLU A 129 13.20 2.34 -7.63
C GLU A 129 11.84 2.33 -6.90
N LEU A 130 11.50 3.42 -6.20
CA LEU A 130 10.24 3.54 -5.45
C LEU A 130 9.02 3.75 -6.38
N TYR A 131 9.21 4.39 -7.54
CA TYR A 131 8.15 4.79 -8.49
C TYR A 131 7.83 3.70 -9.51
#